data_AF-A0A177WS10-F1
#
_entry.id   AF-A0A177WS10-F1
#
_cell.length_a   1.000
_cell.length_b   1.000
_cell.length_c   1.000
_cell.angle_alpha   90.00
_cell.angle_beta   90.00
_cell.angle_gamma   90.00
#
_symmetry.space_group_name_H-M   'P 1'
#
loop_
_entity.id
_entity.type
_entity.pdbx_description
1 polymer ?
#
loop_
_entity_poly.entity_id
_entity_poly.type
_entity_poly.pdbx_seq_one_letter_code
_entity_poly.pdbx_strand_id
1 'polypeptide(L)'
;MTTKSNIATTGKVSANTVLPGIYSRSGSIISTPEFTWDSLRKHARQLEYEIDSGLVSFSKVASNPTNSTVMGTHSSLNDSTHGSTSTQPFSSSFSASQSIEQDLDNLLNQLTTTINSMSAYLEGPGSTHPSRASMTHLLHRHRSNQFEYSKEFRKTRTNILAKKEHAELLSSIHNDINPHRSGNSRDYYLSERERLEQTNTMADDIFQNAMDAHDDLGRQRSSLFGSHGRIAGILNRFPQLNNTLSRINSRKFRDTWIMGVVLGVGMCVLLLYALS
;
A
#
# COMPACT_ATOMS: atom_id res chain seq x y z
N MET A 1 67.11 30.88 -3.81
CA MET A 1 66.94 30.87 -5.27
C MET A 1 65.55 30.28 -5.55
N THR A 2 64.49 31.10 -5.66
CA THR A 2 63.99 31.77 -6.90
C THR A 2 63.32 30.70 -7.80
N THR A 3 62.03 30.73 -8.16
CA THR A 3 61.12 31.85 -8.48
C THR A 3 59.65 31.41 -8.52
N LYS A 4 58.75 32.38 -8.26
CA LYS A 4 57.27 32.37 -8.29
C LYS A 4 56.69 32.51 -9.72
N SER A 5 55.45 32.04 -9.94
CA SER A 5 54.39 32.71 -10.75
C SER A 5 53.07 31.94 -10.50
N ASN A 6 52.03 32.42 -9.82
CA ASN A 6 51.15 33.60 -10.01
C ASN A 6 50.57 33.74 -11.43
N ILE A 7 49.32 33.30 -11.61
CA ILE A 7 48.37 33.92 -12.55
C ILE A 7 47.00 33.97 -11.86
N ALA A 8 46.60 35.19 -11.51
CA ALA A 8 45.24 35.59 -11.20
C ALA A 8 44.78 36.54 -12.31
N THR A 9 43.60 36.30 -12.89
CA THR A 9 42.90 37.20 -13.83
C THR A 9 41.40 36.93 -13.66
N THR A 10 40.68 37.65 -12.80
CA THR A 10 39.92 38.90 -13.08
C THR A 10 39.03 38.82 -14.33
N GLY A 11 37.72 38.69 -14.14
CA GLY A 11 36.73 38.58 -15.21
C GLY A 11 35.35 39.11 -14.81
N LYS A 12 35.29 40.41 -14.53
CA LYS A 12 34.18 41.37 -14.72
C LYS A 12 32.73 40.90 -14.46
N VAL A 13 32.19 41.46 -13.38
CA VAL A 13 30.77 41.79 -13.19
C VAL A 13 30.30 42.68 -14.33
N SER A 14 29.26 42.26 -15.06
CA SER A 14 28.50 43.14 -15.96
C SER A 14 27.08 43.25 -15.42
N ALA A 15 26.80 44.41 -14.84
CA ALA A 15 25.45 44.86 -14.54
C ALA A 15 24.75 45.28 -15.84
N ASN A 16 23.42 45.21 -15.78
CA ASN A 16 22.48 46.07 -16.51
C ASN A 16 22.11 45.63 -17.94
N THR A 17 20.96 44.99 -18.08
CA THR A 17 20.01 45.35 -19.14
C THR A 17 18.59 45.17 -18.60
N VAL A 18 17.93 46.30 -18.46
CA VAL A 18 16.56 46.51 -17.97
C VAL A 18 15.63 46.64 -19.19
N LEU A 19 14.59 45.80 -19.23
CA LEU A 19 13.25 46.00 -19.85
C LEU A 19 13.12 45.98 -21.40
N PRO A 20 11.93 45.65 -21.98
CA PRO A 20 10.59 46.04 -21.54
C PRO A 20 9.54 44.94 -21.37
N GLY A 21 8.59 45.25 -20.49
CA GLY A 21 7.39 44.46 -20.29
C GLY A 21 6.43 44.53 -21.47
N ILE A 22 5.62 43.48 -21.58
CA ILE A 22 4.31 43.54 -22.21
C ILE A 22 3.33 42.98 -21.19
N TYR A 23 2.60 43.90 -20.55
CA TYR A 23 1.32 43.57 -19.93
C TYR A 23 0.32 43.31 -21.06
N SER A 24 -0.20 42.10 -21.17
CA SER A 24 -1.40 41.82 -21.95
C SER A 24 -2.31 40.85 -21.19
N ARG A 25 -3.27 41.49 -20.51
CA ARG A 25 -4.70 41.19 -20.48
C ARG A 25 -5.14 39.80 -20.98
N SER A 26 -5.75 39.05 -20.05
CA SER A 26 -6.88 38.11 -20.21
C SER A 26 -6.80 37.05 -21.32
N GLY A 27 -6.67 35.79 -20.91
CA GLY A 27 -6.97 34.63 -21.76
C GLY A 27 -6.11 33.40 -21.47
N SER A 28 -6.74 32.35 -20.94
CA SER A 28 -6.41 30.92 -21.09
C SER A 28 -4.95 30.44 -20.99
N ILE A 29 -4.68 29.74 -19.88
CA ILE A 29 -3.89 28.50 -19.73
C ILE A 29 -3.10 28.09 -20.98
N ILE A 30 -1.78 28.30 -20.96
CA ILE A 30 -0.83 27.53 -21.78
C ILE A 30 0.08 26.81 -20.80
N SER A 31 -0.30 25.57 -20.51
CA SER A 31 0.50 24.59 -19.80
C SER A 31 1.70 24.23 -20.67
N THR A 32 2.89 24.73 -20.32
CA THR A 32 4.12 24.03 -20.68
C THR A 32 4.08 22.64 -20.02
N PRO A 33 4.59 21.57 -20.67
CA PRO A 33 4.67 20.23 -20.08
C PRO A 33 5.80 20.18 -19.04
N GLU A 34 5.75 21.07 -18.05
CA GLU A 34 6.54 20.96 -16.84
C GLU A 34 6.03 19.72 -16.10
N PHE A 35 6.95 18.82 -15.72
CA PHE A 35 6.72 17.73 -14.77
C PHE A 35 6.19 18.32 -13.45
N THR A 36 4.89 18.60 -13.43
CA THR A 36 4.22 19.24 -12.32
C THR A 36 4.09 18.20 -11.22
N TRP A 37 4.21 18.62 -9.95
CA TRP A 37 4.05 17.73 -8.80
C TRP A 37 2.87 16.76 -8.92
N ASP A 38 1.74 17.23 -9.46
CA ASP A 38 0.54 16.41 -9.67
C ASP A 38 0.69 15.34 -10.76
N SER A 39 1.46 15.57 -11.82
CA SER A 39 1.71 14.53 -12.84
C SER A 39 2.59 13.42 -12.25
N LEU A 40 3.62 13.80 -11.51
CA LEU A 40 4.52 12.88 -10.85
C LEU A 40 3.80 12.06 -9.77
N ARG A 41 2.91 12.70 -9.01
CA ARG A 41 2.02 12.04 -8.03
C ARG A 41 1.09 11.03 -8.67
N LYS A 42 0.45 11.39 -9.79
CA LYS A 42 -0.43 10.47 -10.54
C LYS A 42 0.37 9.29 -11.08
N HIS A 43 1.56 9.55 -11.61
CA HIS A 43 2.45 8.51 -12.13
C HIS A 43 2.89 7.53 -11.04
N ALA A 44 3.31 8.02 -9.87
CA ALA A 44 3.67 7.15 -8.75
C ALA A 44 2.50 6.26 -8.31
N ARG A 45 1.27 6.80 -8.22
CA ARG A 45 0.09 6.00 -7.88
C ARG A 45 -0.24 4.93 -8.91
N GLN A 46 -0.05 5.24 -10.20
CA GLN A 46 -0.25 4.28 -11.27
C GLN A 46 0.75 3.12 -11.13
N LEU A 47 2.04 3.44 -10.91
CA LEU A 47 3.08 2.44 -10.70
C LEU A 47 2.80 1.60 -9.44
N GLU A 48 2.36 2.21 -8.33
CA GLU A 48 1.97 1.47 -7.12
C GLU A 48 0.82 0.48 -7.39
N TYR A 49 -0.18 0.88 -8.17
CA TYR A 49 -1.29 0.00 -8.55
C TYR A 49 -0.82 -1.19 -9.40
N GLU A 50 0.05 -0.93 -10.38
CA GLU A 50 0.58 -1.99 -11.23
C GLU A 50 1.50 -2.94 -10.45
N ILE A 51 2.33 -2.42 -9.53
CA ILE A 51 3.16 -3.23 -8.63
C ILE A 51 2.30 -4.12 -7.73
N ASP A 52 1.22 -3.59 -7.14
CA ASP A 52 0.32 -4.35 -6.28
C ASP A 52 -0.36 -5.49 -7.06
N SER A 53 -0.89 -5.20 -8.25
CA SER A 53 -1.46 -6.20 -9.14
C SER A 53 -0.42 -7.25 -9.57
N GLY A 54 0.79 -6.81 -9.91
CA GLY A 54 1.91 -7.68 -10.27
C GLY A 54 2.31 -8.60 -9.13
N LEU A 55 2.43 -8.07 -7.90
CA LEU A 55 2.73 -8.85 -6.69
C LEU A 55 1.66 -9.90 -6.38
N VAL A 56 0.38 -9.57 -6.56
CA VAL A 56 -0.70 -10.55 -6.42
C VAL A 56 -0.57 -11.66 -7.47
N SER A 57 -0.29 -11.33 -8.73
CA SER A 57 -0.07 -12.33 -9.77
C SER A 57 1.16 -13.20 -9.50
N PHE A 58 2.24 -12.61 -9.02
CA PHE A 58 3.48 -13.28 -8.67
C PHE A 58 3.28 -14.22 -7.46
N SER A 59 2.55 -13.75 -6.45
CA SER A 59 2.14 -14.55 -5.30
C SER A 59 1.24 -15.72 -5.70
N LYS A 60 0.34 -15.55 -6.68
CA LYS A 60 -0.46 -16.66 -7.24
C LYS A 60 0.42 -17.70 -7.88
N VAL A 61 1.39 -17.31 -8.71
CA VAL A 61 2.33 -18.25 -9.33
C VAL A 61 3.19 -18.95 -8.27
N ALA A 62 3.61 -18.22 -7.22
CA ALA A 62 4.32 -18.80 -6.09
C ALA A 62 3.46 -19.78 -5.29
N SER A 63 2.19 -19.47 -5.05
CA SER A 63 1.29 -20.29 -4.24
C SER A 63 0.64 -21.43 -5.01
N ASN A 64 0.59 -21.38 -6.35
CA ASN A 64 -0.02 -22.41 -7.17
C ASN A 64 0.66 -23.77 -6.88
N PRO A 65 -0.04 -24.71 -6.23
CA PRO A 65 0.54 -25.97 -5.82
C PRO A 65 0.52 -26.92 -7.01
N THR A 66 1.28 -26.64 -8.06
CA THR A 66 1.34 -27.55 -9.21
C THR A 66 2.06 -28.86 -8.90
N ASN A 67 2.48 -29.12 -7.66
CA ASN A 67 3.22 -30.33 -7.28
C ASN A 67 3.04 -30.83 -5.82
N SER A 68 2.00 -30.47 -5.06
CA SER A 68 1.72 -31.18 -3.78
C SER A 68 0.74 -32.35 -3.92
N THR A 69 0.10 -32.55 -5.08
CA THR A 69 -0.89 -33.64 -5.27
C THR A 69 -0.71 -34.40 -6.59
N VAL A 70 0.52 -34.69 -7.01
CA VAL A 70 0.76 -35.73 -8.03
C VAL A 70 1.30 -36.98 -7.35
N MET A 71 0.48 -37.55 -6.46
CA MET A 71 0.44 -38.99 -6.28
C MET A 71 -1.01 -39.35 -5.98
N GLY A 72 -1.63 -40.14 -6.86
CA GLY A 72 -2.87 -40.86 -6.54
C GLY A 72 -4.20 -40.13 -6.71
N THR A 73 -4.61 -39.84 -7.95
CA THR A 73 -6.02 -39.99 -8.33
C THR A 73 -6.08 -40.89 -9.54
N HIS A 74 -6.14 -42.20 -9.30
CA HIS A 74 -6.51 -43.17 -10.30
C HIS A 74 -8.03 -43.08 -10.49
N SER A 75 -8.48 -42.22 -11.39
CA SER A 75 -9.82 -42.35 -11.95
C SER A 75 -9.84 -43.59 -12.85
N SER A 76 -10.50 -44.62 -12.32
CA SER A 76 -11.05 -45.81 -12.96
C SER A 76 -11.26 -45.76 -14.49
N LEU A 77 -10.83 -46.86 -15.12
CA LEU A 77 -11.31 -47.48 -16.37
C LEU A 77 -10.94 -46.85 -17.74
N ASN A 78 -10.07 -47.59 -18.44
CA ASN A 78 -10.08 -47.83 -19.88
C ASN A 78 -9.80 -46.65 -20.83
N ASP A 79 -8.54 -46.51 -21.26
CA ASP A 79 -8.22 -46.42 -22.70
C ASP A 79 -6.71 -46.64 -22.95
N SER A 80 -6.39 -47.48 -23.92
CA SER A 80 -5.03 -47.72 -24.40
C SER A 80 -4.67 -46.64 -25.42
N THR A 81 -4.28 -45.46 -24.97
CA THR A 81 -3.67 -44.46 -25.85
C THR A 81 -2.47 -43.83 -25.17
N HIS A 82 -1.31 -43.94 -25.81
CA HIS A 82 -0.09 -43.19 -25.50
C HIS A 82 -0.42 -41.70 -25.27
N GLY A 83 -0.50 -41.30 -24.01
CA GLY A 83 -0.64 -39.92 -23.58
C GLY A 83 0.55 -39.58 -22.70
N SER A 84 1.52 -38.88 -23.28
CA SER A 84 2.70 -38.33 -22.64
C SER A 84 2.38 -37.79 -21.24
N THR A 85 2.89 -38.42 -20.18
CA THR A 85 2.91 -37.84 -18.84
C THR A 85 3.61 -36.49 -18.96
N SER A 86 2.81 -35.43 -18.94
CA SER A 86 3.24 -34.06 -19.14
C SER A 86 4.18 -33.66 -18.00
N THR A 87 5.48 -33.82 -18.23
CA THR A 87 6.56 -33.12 -17.50
C THR A 87 6.60 -31.62 -17.83
N GLN A 88 5.62 -31.11 -18.59
CA GLN A 88 5.62 -29.78 -19.20
C GLN A 88 4.91 -28.63 -18.44
N PRO A 89 4.13 -28.82 -17.35
CA PRO A 89 3.48 -27.67 -16.70
C PRO A 89 4.46 -26.86 -15.83
N PHE A 90 5.49 -27.49 -15.25
CA PHE A 90 6.41 -26.82 -14.32
C PHE A 90 7.31 -25.79 -15.01
N SER A 91 7.89 -26.14 -16.16
CA SER A 91 8.73 -25.22 -16.96
C SER A 91 7.94 -24.00 -17.43
N SER A 92 6.69 -24.18 -17.85
CA SER A 92 5.83 -23.07 -18.30
C SER A 92 5.46 -22.10 -17.16
N SER A 93 5.19 -22.62 -15.97
CA SER A 93 4.91 -21.79 -14.78
C SER A 93 6.15 -21.01 -14.32
N PHE A 94 7.34 -21.61 -14.43
CA PHE A 94 8.60 -20.93 -14.11
C PHE A 94 8.96 -19.85 -15.14
N SER A 95 8.75 -20.11 -16.44
CA SER A 95 8.94 -19.07 -17.46
C SER A 95 7.97 -17.91 -17.26
N ALA A 96 6.72 -18.18 -16.87
CA ALA A 96 5.76 -17.15 -16.50
C ALA A 96 6.18 -16.38 -15.25
N SER A 97 6.69 -17.05 -14.21
CA SER A 97 7.20 -16.36 -13.01
C SER A 97 8.39 -15.45 -13.34
N GLN A 98 9.31 -15.90 -14.19
CA GLN A 98 10.47 -15.12 -14.59
C GLN A 98 10.11 -13.86 -15.38
N SER A 99 9.09 -13.94 -16.25
CA SER A 99 8.54 -12.77 -16.94
C SER A 99 7.98 -11.74 -15.95
N ILE A 100 7.23 -12.19 -14.94
CA ILE A 100 6.62 -11.31 -13.93
C ILE A 100 7.70 -10.73 -13.01
N GLU A 101 8.76 -11.50 -12.69
CA GLU A 101 9.91 -10.99 -11.92
C GLU A 101 10.58 -9.81 -12.62
N GLN A 102 10.87 -9.94 -13.93
CA GLN A 102 11.51 -8.88 -14.70
C GLN A 102 10.64 -7.63 -14.78
N ASP A 103 9.33 -7.80 -14.97
CA ASP A 103 8.37 -6.70 -15.00
C ASP A 103 8.33 -5.98 -13.64
N LEU A 104 8.19 -6.72 -12.53
CA LEU A 104 8.20 -6.14 -11.18
C LEU A 104 9.51 -5.41 -10.85
N ASP A 105 10.67 -5.96 -11.23
CA ASP A 105 11.96 -5.28 -11.09
C ASP A 105 11.98 -3.96 -11.87
N ASN A 106 11.45 -3.93 -13.10
CA ASN A 106 11.35 -2.71 -13.90
C ASN A 106 10.41 -1.68 -13.26
N LEU A 107 9.21 -2.10 -12.81
CA LEU A 107 8.23 -1.22 -12.18
C LEU A 107 8.75 -0.63 -10.86
N LEU A 108 9.42 -1.43 -10.03
CA LEU A 108 10.04 -0.95 -8.78
C LEU A 108 11.16 0.08 -9.05
N ASN A 109 11.95 -0.12 -10.10
CA ASN A 109 12.97 0.84 -10.52
C ASN A 109 12.35 2.15 -11.04
N GLN A 110 11.26 2.07 -11.81
CA GLN A 110 10.52 3.24 -12.27
C GLN A 110 9.87 4.01 -11.11
N LEU A 111 9.29 3.32 -10.12
CA LEU A 111 8.73 3.95 -8.93
C LEU A 111 9.82 4.66 -8.13
N THR A 112 10.99 4.01 -7.96
CA THR A 112 12.15 4.60 -7.29
C THR A 112 12.62 5.88 -8.00
N THR A 113 12.69 5.85 -9.33
CA THR A 113 13.06 7.02 -10.15
C THR A 113 12.04 8.15 -10.00
N THR A 114 10.75 7.83 -10.03
CA THR A 114 9.65 8.79 -9.83
C THR A 114 9.69 9.42 -8.44
N ILE A 115 9.95 8.63 -7.39
CA ILE A 115 10.14 9.11 -6.02
C ILE A 115 11.36 10.04 -5.92
N ASN A 116 12.45 9.72 -6.61
CA ASN A 116 13.64 10.57 -6.64
C ASN A 116 13.38 11.91 -7.36
N SER A 117 12.63 11.89 -8.46
CA SER A 117 12.14 13.11 -9.12
C SER A 117 11.22 13.92 -8.21
N MET A 118 10.40 13.25 -7.37
CA MET A 118 9.54 13.94 -6.40
C MET A 118 10.39 14.63 -5.33
N SER A 119 11.44 13.97 -4.82
CA SER A 119 12.34 14.60 -3.86
C SER A 119 13.10 15.77 -4.47
N ALA A 120 13.59 15.64 -5.72
CA ALA A 120 14.26 16.73 -6.42
C ALA A 120 13.32 17.94 -6.62
N TYR A 121 12.05 17.70 -6.93
CA TYR A 121 11.03 18.75 -7.02
C TYR A 121 10.82 19.45 -5.67
N LEU A 122 10.87 18.73 -4.55
CA LEU A 122 10.76 19.32 -3.22
C LEU A 122 12.01 20.09 -2.79
N GLU A 123 13.20 19.67 -3.21
CA GLU A 123 14.50 20.27 -2.87
C GLU A 123 14.84 21.50 -3.75
N GLY A 124 14.17 21.67 -4.90
CA GLY A 124 14.39 22.79 -5.82
C GLY A 124 14.11 24.19 -5.21
N PRO A 125 14.92 25.21 -5.58
CA PRO A 125 14.78 26.58 -5.07
C PRO A 125 13.58 27.29 -5.74
N GLY A 126 12.44 27.29 -5.05
CA GLY A 126 11.23 28.01 -5.46
C GLY A 126 10.02 27.75 -4.55
N SER A 127 10.24 27.20 -3.36
CA SER A 127 9.23 26.41 -2.67
C SER A 127 8.81 27.02 -1.34
N THR A 128 8.12 28.15 -1.41
CA THR A 128 7.21 28.63 -0.35
C THR A 128 5.78 28.30 -0.72
N HIS A 129 5.51 27.01 -1.00
CA HIS A 129 4.14 26.52 -1.19
C HIS A 129 3.52 26.13 0.18
N PRO A 130 2.30 26.59 0.50
CA PRO A 130 1.63 26.27 1.76
C PRO A 130 1.35 24.77 1.95
N SER A 131 1.45 23.96 0.87
CA SER A 131 1.22 22.51 0.87
C SER A 131 2.49 21.66 1.05
N ARG A 132 3.66 22.25 1.27
CA ARG A 132 4.93 21.49 1.34
C ARG A 132 4.95 20.40 2.40
N ALA A 133 4.41 20.66 3.58
CA ALA A 133 4.30 19.66 4.63
C ALA A 133 3.50 18.43 4.17
N SER A 134 2.39 18.64 3.45
CA SER A 134 1.59 17.56 2.89
C SER A 134 2.32 16.80 1.78
N MET A 135 3.10 17.51 0.94
CA MET A 135 3.89 16.91 -0.13
C MET A 135 5.02 16.04 0.42
N THR A 136 5.72 16.52 1.45
CA THR A 136 6.78 15.76 2.15
C THR A 136 6.22 14.52 2.83
N HIS A 137 5.06 14.63 3.50
CA HIS A 137 4.41 13.47 4.11
C HIS A 137 3.99 12.43 3.06
N LEU A 138 3.43 12.87 1.93
CA LEU A 138 3.07 11.98 0.84
C LEU A 138 4.30 11.28 0.23
N LEU A 139 5.40 12.02 0.05
CA LEU A 139 6.67 11.46 -0.43
C LEU A 139 7.22 10.41 0.53
N HIS A 140 7.16 10.67 1.83
CA HIS A 140 7.54 9.68 2.85
C HIS A 140 6.70 8.41 2.74
N ARG A 141 5.38 8.54 2.52
CA ARG A 141 4.49 7.40 2.28
C ARG A 141 4.90 6.60 1.04
N HIS A 142 5.20 7.26 -0.08
CA HIS A 142 5.66 6.56 -1.29
C HIS A 142 6.98 5.81 -1.05
N ARG A 143 7.92 6.37 -0.29
CA ARG A 143 9.15 5.67 0.13
C ARG A 143 8.87 4.44 0.99
N SER A 144 7.97 4.57 1.96
CA SER A 144 7.56 3.45 2.81
C SER A 144 6.90 2.33 2.01
N ASN A 145 6.00 2.69 1.07
CA ASN A 145 5.34 1.73 0.18
C ASN A 145 6.36 1.01 -0.70
N GLN A 146 7.28 1.75 -1.33
CA GLN A 146 8.34 1.18 -2.17
C GLN A 146 9.18 0.15 -1.41
N PHE A 147 9.51 0.43 -0.15
CA PHE A 147 10.25 -0.49 0.70
C PHE A 147 9.44 -1.77 0.98
N GLU A 148 8.16 -1.64 1.32
CA GLU A 148 7.29 -2.79 1.60
C GLU A 148 7.10 -3.67 0.35
N TYR A 149 6.87 -3.05 -0.82
CA TYR A 149 6.77 -3.78 -2.08
C TYR A 149 8.06 -4.53 -2.44
N SER A 150 9.22 -3.90 -2.26
CA SER A 150 10.52 -4.54 -2.50
C SER A 150 10.75 -5.72 -1.55
N LYS A 151 10.37 -5.57 -0.28
CA LYS A 151 10.46 -6.63 0.72
C LYS A 151 9.56 -7.82 0.37
N GLU A 152 8.28 -7.59 0.06
CA GLU A 152 7.35 -8.66 -0.30
C GLU A 152 7.75 -9.31 -1.63
N PHE A 153 8.23 -8.54 -2.61
CA PHE A 153 8.79 -9.10 -3.85
C PHE A 153 9.92 -10.08 -3.58
N ARG A 154 10.92 -9.67 -2.79
CA ARG A 154 12.08 -10.52 -2.43
C ARG A 154 11.66 -11.79 -1.70
N LYS A 155 10.69 -11.69 -0.79
CA LYS A 155 10.14 -12.83 -0.04
C LYS A 155 9.43 -13.83 -0.95
N THR A 156 8.61 -13.34 -1.90
CA THR A 156 7.94 -14.23 -2.86
C THR A 156 8.95 -14.85 -3.83
N ARG A 157 9.97 -14.10 -4.24
CA ARG A 157 11.06 -14.58 -5.10
C ARG A 157 11.85 -15.71 -4.46
N THR A 158 12.24 -15.57 -3.19
CA THR A 158 12.93 -16.65 -2.47
C THR A 158 12.05 -17.88 -2.31
N ASN A 159 10.74 -17.71 -2.12
CA ASN A 159 9.79 -18.82 -2.07
C ASN A 159 9.73 -19.60 -3.40
N ILE A 160 9.63 -18.90 -4.53
CA ILE A 160 9.63 -19.54 -5.86
C ILE A 160 10.97 -20.25 -6.12
N LEU A 161 12.08 -19.62 -5.78
CA LEU A 161 13.41 -20.22 -5.95
C LEU A 161 13.57 -21.49 -5.10
N ALA A 162 13.16 -21.47 -3.83
CA ALA A 162 13.18 -22.67 -2.99
C ALA A 162 12.31 -23.80 -3.57
N LYS A 163 11.14 -23.47 -4.13
CA LYS A 163 10.27 -24.45 -4.81
C LYS A 163 10.89 -24.99 -6.09
N LYS A 164 11.59 -24.15 -6.84
CA LYS A 164 12.33 -24.55 -8.03
C LYS A 164 13.45 -25.53 -7.66
N GLU A 165 14.30 -25.19 -6.70
CA GLU A 165 15.40 -26.05 -6.24
C GLU A 165 14.85 -27.40 -5.75
N HIS A 166 13.78 -27.38 -4.96
CA HIS A 166 13.11 -28.60 -4.52
C HIS A 166 12.59 -29.45 -5.67
N ALA A 167 11.99 -28.84 -6.70
CA ALA A 167 11.51 -29.55 -7.87
C ALA A 167 12.65 -30.11 -8.74
N GLU A 168 13.77 -29.40 -8.87
CA GLU A 168 14.96 -29.88 -9.58
C GLU A 168 15.57 -31.10 -8.88
N LEU A 169 15.66 -31.05 -7.54
CA LEU A 169 16.11 -32.19 -6.73
C LEU A 169 15.18 -33.40 -6.87
N LEU A 170 13.86 -33.20 -6.77
CA LEU A 170 12.88 -34.29 -6.94
C LEU A 170 12.88 -34.86 -8.36
N SER A 171 13.04 -34.03 -9.39
CA SER A 171 13.18 -34.48 -10.78
C SER A 171 14.41 -35.36 -10.95
N SER A 172 15.54 -34.96 -10.37
CA SER A 172 16.77 -35.76 -10.39
C SER A 172 16.58 -37.13 -9.73
N ILE A 173 15.92 -37.16 -8.56
CA ILE A 173 15.63 -38.40 -7.82
C ILE A 173 14.62 -39.28 -8.57
N HIS A 174 13.57 -38.69 -9.15
CA HIS A 174 12.55 -39.43 -9.89
C HIS A 174 13.14 -40.10 -11.14
N ASN A 175 14.02 -39.41 -11.87
CA ASN A 175 14.69 -39.96 -13.05
C ASN A 175 15.63 -41.13 -12.69
N ASP A 176 16.24 -41.12 -11.51
CA ASP A 176 17.11 -42.20 -11.02
C ASP A 176 16.33 -43.41 -10.49
N ILE A 177 15.15 -43.18 -9.88
CA ILE A 177 14.28 -44.24 -9.31
C ILE A 177 13.44 -44.97 -10.37
N ASN A 178 13.27 -44.41 -11.58
CA ASN A 178 12.32 -44.93 -12.57
C ASN A 178 12.73 -46.16 -13.44
N PRO A 179 13.83 -46.92 -13.24
CA PRO A 179 13.98 -48.19 -13.95
C PRO A 179 13.24 -49.39 -13.30
N HIS A 180 12.67 -49.27 -12.08
CA HIS A 180 12.09 -50.42 -11.36
C HIS A 180 10.64 -50.23 -10.84
N ARG A 181 9.93 -49.16 -11.20
CA ARG A 181 8.60 -48.81 -10.66
C ARG A 181 7.41 -49.52 -11.34
N SER A 182 7.62 -50.68 -11.96
CA SER A 182 6.52 -51.53 -12.43
C SER A 182 6.42 -52.77 -11.53
N GLY A 183 5.74 -52.68 -10.38
CA GLY A 183 5.37 -53.93 -9.67
C GLY A 183 4.85 -53.94 -8.24
N ASN A 184 4.97 -52.89 -7.42
CA ASN A 184 4.75 -53.08 -5.97
C ASN A 184 3.56 -52.30 -5.39
N SER A 185 2.41 -52.99 -5.25
CA SER A 185 1.27 -52.53 -4.45
C SER A 185 1.66 -52.12 -3.01
N ARG A 186 2.77 -52.67 -2.50
CA ARG A 186 3.34 -52.32 -1.19
C ARG A 186 3.78 -50.86 -1.09
N ASP A 187 4.35 -50.30 -2.16
CA ASP A 187 4.83 -48.91 -2.17
C ASP A 187 3.67 -47.93 -2.25
N TYR A 188 2.57 -48.33 -2.91
CA TYR A 188 1.31 -47.58 -2.88
C TYR A 188 0.78 -47.43 -1.44
N TYR A 189 0.70 -48.52 -0.67
CA TYR A 189 0.24 -48.46 0.72
C TYR A 189 1.17 -47.65 1.64
N LEU A 190 2.49 -47.70 1.41
CA LEU A 190 3.45 -46.89 2.16
C LEU A 190 3.27 -45.40 1.86
N SER A 191 3.13 -45.04 0.58
CA SER A 191 2.88 -43.64 0.20
C SER A 191 1.52 -43.12 0.68
N GLU A 192 0.51 -43.99 0.74
CA GLU A 192 -0.81 -43.63 1.29
C GLU A 192 -0.72 -43.37 2.79
N ARG A 193 0.09 -44.16 3.51
CA ARG A 193 0.34 -43.92 4.94
C ARG A 193 1.05 -42.58 5.18
N GLU A 194 2.04 -42.23 4.36
CA GLU A 194 2.73 -40.94 4.44
C GLU A 194 1.77 -39.77 4.18
N ARG A 195 0.86 -39.91 3.20
CA ARG A 195 -0.20 -38.94 2.92
C ARG A 195 -1.17 -38.78 4.07
N LEU A 196 -1.57 -39.88 4.70
CA LEU A 196 -2.44 -39.86 5.88
C LEU A 196 -1.75 -39.17 7.06
N GLU A 197 -0.46 -39.42 7.27
CA GLU A 197 0.33 -38.77 8.32
C GLU A 197 0.46 -37.26 8.06
N GLN A 198 0.75 -36.86 6.82
CA GLN A 198 0.80 -35.44 6.44
C GLN A 198 -0.56 -34.74 6.61
N THR A 199 -1.66 -35.43 6.24
CA THR A 199 -3.02 -34.92 6.42
C THR A 199 -3.36 -34.78 7.90
N ASN A 200 -2.90 -35.72 8.74
CA ASN A 200 -3.10 -35.66 10.19
C ASN A 200 -2.40 -34.44 10.80
N THR A 201 -1.12 -34.22 10.47
CA THR A 201 -0.38 -33.03 10.92
C THR A 201 -1.03 -31.73 10.44
N MET A 202 -1.53 -31.69 9.20
CA MET A 202 -2.25 -30.53 8.68
C MET A 202 -3.59 -30.30 9.41
N ALA A 203 -4.31 -31.37 9.78
CA ALA A 203 -5.53 -31.27 10.57
C ALA A 203 -5.24 -30.70 11.96
N ASP A 204 -4.14 -31.11 12.59
CA ASP A 204 -3.68 -30.57 13.87
C ASP A 204 -3.32 -29.08 13.77
N ASP A 205 -2.65 -28.66 12.69
CA ASP A 205 -2.33 -27.24 12.44
C ASP A 205 -3.60 -26.39 12.26
N ILE A 206 -4.58 -26.90 11.50
CA ILE A 206 -5.87 -26.25 11.31
C ILE A 206 -6.62 -26.15 12.66
N PHE A 207 -6.57 -27.20 13.47
CA PHE A 207 -7.19 -27.21 14.79
C PHE A 207 -6.56 -26.16 15.71
N GLN A 208 -5.23 -26.08 15.74
CA GLN A 208 -4.51 -25.08 16.53
C GLN A 208 -4.85 -23.66 16.08
N ASN A 209 -4.82 -23.40 14.77
CA ASN A 209 -5.16 -22.08 14.22
C ASN A 209 -6.63 -21.71 14.49
N ALA A 210 -7.55 -22.68 14.47
CA ALA A 210 -8.95 -22.45 14.84
C ALA A 210 -9.11 -22.13 16.34
N MET A 211 -8.34 -22.80 17.20
CA MET A 211 -8.31 -22.54 18.64
C MET A 211 -7.80 -21.12 18.93
N ASP A 212 -6.70 -20.72 18.28
CA ASP A 212 -6.12 -19.38 18.41
C ASP A 212 -7.10 -18.31 17.92
N ALA A 213 -7.78 -18.53 16.79
CA ALA A 213 -8.81 -17.64 16.28
C ALA A 213 -10.02 -17.52 17.22
N HIS A 214 -10.43 -18.61 17.86
CA HIS A 214 -11.50 -18.60 18.86
C HIS A 214 -11.11 -17.76 20.10
N ASP A 215 -9.87 -17.91 20.59
CA ASP A 215 -9.34 -17.13 21.69
C ASP A 215 -9.23 -15.64 21.35
N ASP A 216 -8.79 -15.31 20.13
CA ASP A 216 -8.73 -13.93 19.64
C ASP A 216 -10.11 -13.29 19.56
N LEU A 217 -11.14 -14.01 19.08
CA LEU A 217 -12.53 -13.54 19.10
C LEU A 217 -13.03 -13.32 20.54
N GLY A 218 -12.64 -14.21 21.48
CA GLY A 218 -12.91 -14.04 22.90
C GLY A 218 -12.29 -12.76 23.48
N ARG A 219 -11.02 -12.48 23.14
CA ARG A 219 -10.30 -11.26 23.53
C ARG A 219 -10.93 -10.00 22.91
N GLN A 220 -11.29 -10.05 21.62
CA GLN A 220 -11.99 -8.96 20.93
C GLN A 220 -13.34 -8.67 21.58
N ARG A 221 -14.11 -9.71 21.93
CA ARG A 221 -15.37 -9.59 22.68
C ARG A 221 -15.15 -8.88 24.01
N SER A 222 -14.16 -9.30 24.80
CA SER A 222 -13.82 -8.65 26.08
C SER A 222 -13.45 -7.17 25.90
N SER A 223 -12.68 -6.84 24.87
CA SER A 223 -12.32 -5.45 24.51
C SER A 223 -13.55 -4.60 24.13
N LEU A 224 -14.50 -5.17 23.37
CA LEU A 224 -15.76 -4.50 23.02
C LEU A 224 -16.63 -4.23 24.25
N PHE A 225 -16.74 -5.19 25.17
CA PHE A 225 -17.47 -4.98 26.44
C PHE A 225 -16.76 -3.98 27.37
N GLY A 226 -15.43 -4.02 27.45
CA GLY A 226 -14.64 -3.04 28.19
C GLY A 226 -14.80 -1.62 27.62
N SER A 227 -14.93 -1.50 26.29
CA SER A 227 -15.20 -0.23 25.61
C SER A 227 -16.64 0.25 25.84
N HIS A 228 -17.62 -0.66 25.90
CA HIS A 228 -19.00 -0.34 26.29
C HIS A 228 -19.06 0.27 27.70
N GLY A 229 -18.24 -0.21 28.65
CA GLY A 229 -18.12 0.39 29.98
C GLY A 229 -17.60 1.83 29.97
N ARG A 230 -16.65 2.13 29.06
CA ARG A 230 -16.12 3.50 28.87
C ARG A 230 -17.14 4.41 28.17
N ILE A 231 -17.87 3.90 27.18
CA ILE A 231 -18.96 4.62 26.49
C ILE A 231 -20.10 4.93 27.47
N ALA A 232 -20.48 3.98 28.33
CA ALA A 232 -21.44 4.21 29.40
C ALA A 232 -20.94 5.27 30.40
N GLY A 233 -19.64 5.29 30.70
CA GLY A 233 -18.99 6.35 31.48
C GLY A 233 -19.05 7.73 30.81
N ILE A 234 -18.94 7.81 29.48
CA ILE A 234 -19.10 9.05 28.70
C ILE A 234 -20.58 9.48 28.68
N LEU A 235 -21.52 8.55 28.53
CA LEU A 235 -22.97 8.79 28.63
C LEU A 235 -23.37 9.41 29.97
N ASN A 236 -22.76 8.96 31.08
CA ASN A 236 -22.97 9.55 32.40
C ASN A 236 -22.41 10.98 32.55
N ARG A 237 -21.53 11.44 31.66
CA ARG A 237 -21.02 12.83 31.64
C ARG A 237 -21.79 13.76 30.70
N PHE A 238 -22.55 13.24 29.75
CA PHE A 238 -23.45 14.04 28.90
C PHE A 238 -24.48 14.90 29.69
N PRO A 239 -25.14 14.43 30.77
CA PRO A 239 -26.02 15.30 31.56
C PRO A 239 -25.27 16.40 32.33
N GLN A 240 -23.99 16.20 32.65
CA GLN A 240 -23.14 17.24 33.26
C GLN A 240 -22.76 18.32 32.23
N LEU A 241 -22.51 17.93 30.98
CA LEU A 241 -22.28 18.85 29.86
C LEU A 241 -23.53 19.67 29.49
N ASN A 242 -24.73 19.10 29.64
CA ASN A 242 -25.96 19.86 29.42
C ASN A 242 -26.12 21.02 30.43
N ASN A 243 -25.70 20.82 31.68
CA ASN A 243 -25.72 21.87 32.71
C ASN A 243 -24.70 22.99 32.44
N THR A 244 -23.54 22.69 31.85
CA THR A 244 -22.54 23.70 31.48
C THR A 244 -22.92 24.43 30.19
N LEU A 245 -23.50 23.73 29.21
CA LEU A 245 -24.00 24.32 27.97
C LEU A 245 -25.23 25.24 28.21
N SER A 246 -26.16 24.83 29.08
CA SER A 246 -27.29 25.66 29.51
C SER A 246 -26.83 26.96 30.19
N ARG A 247 -25.80 26.88 31.06
CA ARG A 247 -25.18 28.06 31.68
C ARG A 247 -24.44 28.98 30.70
N ILE A 248 -23.94 28.45 29.60
CA ILE A 248 -23.27 29.24 28.56
C ILE A 248 -24.29 30.00 27.69
N ASN A 249 -25.45 29.39 27.43
CA ASN A 249 -26.48 30.00 26.59
C ASN A 249 -27.24 31.13 27.33
N SER A 250 -27.43 31.01 28.65
CA SER A 250 -28.11 32.04 29.44
C SER A 250 -27.37 33.38 29.52
N ARG A 251 -26.03 33.41 29.33
CA ARG A 251 -25.28 34.67 29.26
C ARG A 251 -25.52 35.44 27.97
N LYS A 252 -25.63 34.76 26.82
CA LYS A 252 -25.82 35.40 25.50
C LYS A 252 -27.21 36.01 25.33
N PHE A 253 -28.25 35.40 25.91
CA PHE A 253 -29.62 35.93 25.78
C PHE A 253 -29.86 37.22 26.58
N ARG A 254 -29.16 37.45 27.70
CA ARG A 254 -29.33 38.67 28.49
C ARG A 254 -28.90 39.90 27.69
N ASP A 255 -27.75 39.84 27.04
CA ASP A 255 -27.19 40.97 26.31
C ASP A 255 -28.06 41.32 25.09
N THR A 256 -28.58 40.31 24.36
CA THR A 256 -29.52 40.54 23.26
C THR A 256 -30.86 41.11 23.73
N TRP A 257 -31.38 40.66 24.88
CA TRP A 257 -32.64 41.16 25.42
C TRP A 257 -32.54 42.64 25.83
N ILE A 258 -31.43 43.02 26.47
CA ILE A 258 -31.17 44.40 26.87
C ILE A 258 -31.06 45.32 25.65
N MET A 259 -30.32 44.93 24.62
CA MET A 259 -30.21 45.70 23.37
C MET A 259 -31.57 45.86 22.67
N GLY A 260 -32.38 44.80 22.65
CA GLY A 260 -33.73 44.83 22.08
C GLY A 260 -34.67 45.80 22.81
N VAL A 261 -34.62 45.83 24.14
CA VAL A 261 -35.43 46.77 24.95
C VAL A 261 -35.01 48.23 24.67
N VAL A 262 -33.71 48.52 24.63
CA VAL A 262 -33.22 49.88 24.36
C VAL A 262 -33.65 50.38 22.98
N LEU A 263 -33.50 49.54 21.95
CA LEU A 263 -33.95 49.84 20.59
C LEU A 263 -35.47 50.06 20.52
N GLY A 264 -36.26 49.20 21.17
CA GLY A 264 -37.72 49.29 21.18
C GLY A 264 -38.23 50.57 21.86
N VAL A 265 -37.68 50.90 23.03
CA VAL A 265 -38.06 52.13 23.76
C VAL A 265 -37.66 53.38 22.96
N GLY A 266 -36.45 53.41 22.39
CA GLY A 266 -36.00 54.53 21.56
C GLY A 266 -36.89 54.74 20.34
N MET A 267 -37.32 53.66 19.68
CA MET A 267 -38.22 53.74 18.54
C MET A 267 -39.61 54.25 18.95
N CYS A 268 -40.14 53.79 20.09
CA CYS A 268 -41.43 54.22 20.61
C CYS A 268 -41.46 55.72 20.97
N VAL A 269 -40.40 56.23 21.61
CA VAL A 269 -40.27 57.66 21.92
C VAL A 269 -40.23 58.51 20.65
N LEU A 270 -39.51 58.05 19.61
CA LEU A 270 -39.47 58.74 18.33
C LEU A 270 -40.83 58.79 17.64
N LEU A 271 -41.60 57.70 17.68
CA LEU A 271 -42.96 57.68 17.13
C LEU A 271 -43.90 58.63 17.89
N LEU A 272 -43.82 58.67 19.21
CA LEU A 272 -44.62 59.61 20.02
C LEU A 272 -44.25 61.06 19.74
N TYR A 273 -42.96 61.37 19.53
CA TYR A 273 -42.52 62.71 19.15
C TYR A 273 -42.96 63.09 17.74
N ALA A 274 -42.93 62.16 16.78
CA ALA A 274 -43.39 62.42 15.41
C ALA A 274 -44.91 62.56 15.29
N LEU A 275 -45.68 62.00 16.23
CA LEU A 275 -47.14 62.10 16.28
C LEU A 275 -47.63 63.33 17.06
N SER A 276 -46.75 63.94 17.87
CA SER A 276 -47.02 65.15 18.66
C SER A 276 -46.65 66.41 17.90
#